data_AF-A0AAD9NV30-F1
#
_entry.id   AF-A0AAD9NV30-F1
#
_cell.length_a   1.000
_cell.length_b   1.000
_cell.length_c   1.000
_cell.angle_alpha   90.00
_cell.angle_beta   90.00
_cell.angle_gamma   90.00
#
_symmetry.space_group_name_H-M   'P 1'
#
loop_
_entity.id
_entity.type
_entity.pdbx_description
1 polymer ?
#
loop_
_entity_poly.entity_id
_entity_poly.type
_entity_poly.pdbx_seq_one_letter_code
_entity_poly.pdbx_strand_id
1 'polypeptide(L)' 'MLSVALVPMIKDKARKISSKDNYRPTALASVFSKIIEVIILGRIEIFVDTNPNQFGFKNKHGTDQYIYVCVKGRY' A
#
# COMPACT_ATOMS: atom_id res chain seq x y z
N MET A 1 5.83 -20.30 13.02
CA MET A 1 7.05 -19.83 12.34
C MET A 1 6.73 -18.57 11.55
N LEU A 2 7.49 -17.49 11.71
CA LEU A 2 7.40 -16.31 10.84
C LEU A 2 8.01 -16.71 9.49
N SER A 3 7.15 -17.00 8.51
CA SER A 3 7.55 -17.42 7.18
C SER A 3 6.92 -16.47 6.17
N VAL A 4 7.67 -16.13 5.13
CA VAL A 4 7.25 -15.24 4.05
C VAL A 4 7.44 -15.99 2.74
N ALA A 5 6.36 -16.17 1.99
CA ALA A 5 6.41 -16.74 0.65
C ALA A 5 6.32 -15.62 -0.38
N LEU A 6 7.28 -15.56 -1.32
CA LEU A 6 7.19 -14.65 -2.46
C LEU A 6 6.31 -15.28 -3.53
N VAL A 7 5.15 -14.68 -3.78
CA VAL A 7 4.21 -15.15 -4.79
C VAL A 7 4.07 -14.10 -5.88
N PRO A 8 4.39 -14.44 -7.15
CA PRO A 8 4.20 -13.53 -8.25
C PRO A 8 2.71 -13.40 -8.58
N MET A 9 2.19 -12.17 -8.55
CA MET A 9 0.86 -11.88 -9.07
C MET A 9 0.94 -11.54 -10.54
N ILE A 10 0.38 -12.40 -11.39
CA ILE A 10 0.29 -12.18 -12.83
C ILE A 10 -0.93 -11.29 -13.11
N LYS A 11 -0.69 -10.09 -13.65
CA LYS A 11 -1.74 -9.10 -13.94
C LYS A 11 -2.61 -9.45 -15.16
N ASP A 12 -2.09 -10.23 -16.10
CA ASP A 12 -2.70 -10.46 -17.41
C ASP A 12 -3.68 -11.65 -17.41
N LYS A 13 -4.90 -11.44 -17.93
CA LYS A 13 -5.88 -12.53 -18.16
C LYS A 13 -5.32 -13.62 -19.08
N ALA A 14 -4.39 -13.26 -19.97
CA ALA A 14 -3.72 -14.20 -20.88
C ALA A 14 -2.60 -15.03 -20.23
N ARG A 15 -2.33 -14.86 -18.92
CA ARG A 15 -1.31 -15.60 -18.14
C ARG A 15 0.10 -15.63 -18.78
N LYS A 16 0.46 -14.62 -19.59
CA LYS A 16 1.80 -14.53 -20.19
C LYS A 16 2.83 -14.19 -19.12
N ILE A 17 3.61 -15.19 -18.72
CA ILE A 17 4.68 -15.10 -17.70
C ILE A 17 5.89 -14.31 -18.23
N SER A 18 6.05 -14.18 -19.56
CA SER A 18 7.21 -13.55 -20.20
C SER A 18 7.20 -12.02 -20.25
N SER A 19 6.12 -11.36 -19.79
CA SER A 19 6.03 -9.90 -19.79
C SER A 19 6.56 -9.32 -18.48
N LYS A 20 7.69 -8.59 -18.55
CA LYS A 20 8.34 -7.93 -17.41
C LYS A 20 7.42 -6.95 -16.68
N ASP A 21 6.51 -6.29 -17.41
CA ASP A 21 5.57 -5.29 -16.87
C ASP A 21 4.40 -5.91 -16.10
N ASN A 22 4.22 -7.24 -16.19
CA ASN A 22 3.14 -7.98 -15.52
C ASN A 22 3.58 -8.68 -14.23
N TYR A 23 4.86 -8.60 -13.86
CA TYR A 23 5.39 -9.20 -12.66
C TYR A 23 5.26 -8.25 -11.47
N ARG A 24 4.28 -8.51 -10.58
CA ARG A 24 4.17 -7.86 -9.26
C ARG A 24 4.42 -8.91 -8.17
N PRO A 25 5.67 -9.05 -7.68
CA PRO A 25 5.96 -9.98 -6.61
C PRO A 25 5.33 -9.47 -5.32
N THR A 26 4.49 -10.30 -4.69
CA THR A 26 3.88 -9.98 -3.40
C THR A 26 4.42 -10.94 -2.35
N ALA A 27 4.96 -10.38 -1.26
CA ALA A 27 5.38 -11.13 -0.10
C ALA A 27 4.15 -11.51 0.73
N LEU A 28 3.77 -12.79 0.72
CA LEU A 28 2.74 -13.32 1.60
C LEU A 28 3.39 -13.68 2.93
N ALA A 29 3.32 -12.74 3.88
CA ALA A 29 3.70 -12.98 5.25
C ALA A 29 2.66 -13.86 5.96
N SER A 30 3.11 -14.66 6.92
CA SER A 30 2.22 -15.49 7.75
C SER A 30 1.21 -14.63 8.52
N VAL A 31 0.08 -15.24 8.90
CA VAL A 31 -0.98 -14.54 9.66
C VAL A 31 -0.43 -13.90 10.93
N PHE A 32 0.47 -14.60 11.64
CA PHE A 32 1.15 -14.07 12.83
C PHE A 32 1.98 -12.82 12.54
N SER A 33 2.66 -12.73 11.38
CA SER A 33 3.40 -11.53 10.97
C SER A 33 2.47 -10.33 10.82
N LYS A 34 1.32 -10.52 10.15
CA LYS A 34 0.34 -9.45 9.94
C LYS A 34 -0.26 -8.94 11.25
N ILE A 35 -0.52 -9.84 12.20
CA ILE A 35 -1.02 -9.44 13.53
C ILE A 35 0.02 -8.56 14.24
N ILE A 36 1.29 -8.96 14.21
CA ILE A 36 2.38 -8.17 14.81
C ILE A 36 2.52 -6.82 14.11
N GLU A 37 2.46 -6.78 12.78
CA GLU A 37 2.50 -5.54 11.99
C GLU A 37 1.40 -4.56 12.39
N VAL A 38 0.16 -5.04 12.58
CA VAL A 38 -0.96 -4.20 13.02
C VAL A 38 -0.73 -3.64 14.43
N ILE A 39 -0.23 -4.46 15.36
CA ILE A 39 0.07 -4.02 16.73
C ILE A 39 1.18 -2.95 16.72
N ILE A 40 2.22 -3.16 15.91
CA ILE A 40 3.32 -2.21 15.76
C ILE A 40 2.81 -0.90 15.14
N LEU A 41 2.02 -0.97 14.07
CA LEU A 41 1.48 0.20 13.40
C LEU A 41 0.63 1.04 14.36
N GLY A 42 -0.26 0.42 15.13
CA GLY A 42 -1.10 1.14 16.10
C GLY A 42 -0.31 1.82 17.21
N ARG A 43 0.90 1.34 17.54
CA ARG A 43 1.80 1.98 18.50
C ARG A 43 2.61 3.12 17.90
N ILE A 44 2.95 3.02 16.61
CA ILE A 44 3.81 3.97 15.91
C ILE A 44 3.01 5.10 15.26
N GLU A 45 1.74 4.87 14.87
CA GLU A 45 0.90 5.84 14.16
C GLU A 45 0.85 7.21 14.87
N ILE A 46 0.85 7.24 16.20
CA ILE A 46 0.83 8.48 16.99
C ILE A 46 2.12 9.30 16.90
N PHE A 47 3.22 8.70 16.45
CA PHE A 47 4.54 9.35 16.31
C PHE A 47 4.89 9.65 14.85
N VAL A 48 4.05 9.25 13.89
CA VAL A 48 4.28 9.48 12.46
C VAL A 48 3.59 10.77 12.05
N ASP A 49 4.35 11.85 11.99
CA ASP A 49 3.90 13.08 11.34
C ASP A 49 3.88 12.90 9.82
N THR A 50 2.83 13.46 9.19
CA THR A 50 2.65 13.42 7.74
C THR A 50 2.52 14.84 7.19
N ASN A 51 2.99 15.04 5.96
CA ASN A 51 2.88 16.34 5.31
C ASN A 51 1.39 16.68 5.04
N PRO A 52 0.96 17.95 5.13
CA PRO A 52 -0.38 18.36 4.70
C PRO A 52 -0.75 17.96 3.26
N ASN A 53 0.24 17.90 2.36
CA ASN A 53 0.06 17.50 0.96
C ASN A 53 0.18 15.98 0.75
N GLN A 54 0.28 15.19 1.82
CA GLN A 54 0.28 13.73 1.75
C GLN A 54 -1.15 13.21 1.94
N PHE A 55 -1.79 12.86 0.82
CA PHE A 55 -3.18 12.35 0.80
C PHE A 55 -3.24 10.82 0.83
N GLY A 56 -2.16 10.13 0.49
CA GLY A 56 -2.05 8.67 0.54
C GLY A 56 -1.58 8.16 1.89
N PHE A 57 -2.05 6.96 2.27
CA PHE A 57 -1.64 6.25 3.49
C PHE A 57 -1.78 7.08 4.78
N LYS A 58 -2.73 8.02 4.80
CA LYS A 58 -3.02 8.89 5.92
C LYS A 58 -4.45 8.65 6.39
N ASN A 59 -4.63 8.58 7.70
CA ASN A 59 -5.93 8.30 8.29
C ASN A 59 -6.95 9.38 7.88
N LYS A 60 -8.16 8.97 7.49
CA LYS A 60 -9.26 9.85 7.02
C LYS A 60 -8.94 10.71 5.78
N HIS A 61 -7.90 10.38 5.02
CA HIS A 61 -7.60 11.04 3.74
C HIS A 61 -7.91 10.10 2.58
N GLY A 62 -8.38 10.67 1.48
CA GLY A 62 -8.75 9.96 0.27
C GLY A 62 -8.24 10.67 -0.97
N THR A 63 -8.32 9.96 -2.10
CA THR A 63 -7.92 10.49 -3.40
C THR A 63 -8.82 11.65 -3.86
N ASP A 64 -10.06 11.71 -3.37
CA ASP A 64 -11.01 12.80 -3.60
C ASP A 64 -10.48 14.15 -3.08
N GLN A 65 -9.86 14.15 -1.89
CA GLN A 65 -9.26 15.35 -1.31
C GLN A 65 -8.09 15.86 -2.15
N TYR A 66 -7.25 14.94 -2.68
CA TYR A 66 -6.17 15.31 -3.60
C TYR A 66 -6.72 15.93 -4.88
N ILE A 67 -7.75 15.33 -5.49
CA ILE A 67 -8.38 15.85 -6.71
C ILE A 67 -8.94 17.26 -6.45
N TYR A 68 -9.59 17.48 -5.31
CA TYR A 68 -10.09 18.80 -4.95
C TYR A 68 -8.96 19.83 -4.89
N VAL A 69 -7.87 19.55 -4.18
CA VAL A 69 -6.71 20.47 -4.10
C VAL A 69 -6.09 20.70 -5.48
N CYS A 70 -5.93 19.65 -6.28
CA CYS A 70 -5.28 19.73 -7.59
C CYS A 70 -6.12 20.50 -8.64
N VAL A 71 -7.44 20.37 -8.58
CA VAL A 71 -8.38 21.00 -9.54
C VAL A 71 -8.78 22.40 -9.10
N LYS A 72 -9.06 22.63 -7.81
CA LYS A 72 -9.45 23.95 -7.30
C LYS A 72 -8.27 24.87 -7.01
N GLY A 73 -7.07 24.35 -6.71
CA GLY A 73 -5.87 25.17 -6.51
C GLY A 73 -5.28 25.76 -7.79
N ARG A 74 -5.90 25.53 -8.96
CA ARG A 74 -5.50 26.06 -10.27
C ARG A 74 -6.29 27.31 -10.70
N TYR A 75 -7.22 27.80 -9.89
CA TYR A 75 -7.96 29.04 -10.11
C TYR A 75 -7.66 30.05 -9.00
#